data_AF-A0A355B925-F1
#
_entry.id   AF-A0A355B925-F1
#
_cell.length_a   1.000
_cell.length_b   1.000
_cell.length_c   1.000
_cell.angle_alpha   90.00
_cell.angle_beta   90.00
_cell.angle_gamma   90.00
#
_symmetry.space_group_name_H-M   'P 1'
#
loop_
_entity.id
_entity.type
_entity.pdbx_description
1 polymer ?
#
loop_
_entity_poly.entity_id
_entity_poly.type
_entity_poly.pdbx_seq_one_letter_code
_entity_poly.pdbx_strand_id
1 'polypeptide(L)' 'MSNERIILGIDPGTTIMGFGIIKVEQKKMSFLQLNELQLSKYDNHYQKLKIIFERTI' A
#
# COMPACT_ATOMS: atom_id res chain seq x y z
N MET A 1 6.26 20.97 -16.12
CA MET A 1 5.26 20.00 -15.65
C MET A 1 5.29 20.01 -14.13
N SER A 2 4.15 20.26 -13.48
CA SER A 2 4.04 20.26 -12.01
C SER A 2 4.45 18.89 -11.49
N ASN A 3 5.51 18.84 -10.68
CA ASN A 3 6.05 17.61 -10.12
C ASN A 3 5.16 17.18 -8.94
N GLU A 4 3.99 16.64 -9.28
CA GLU A 4 3.07 16.01 -8.34
C GLU A 4 3.54 14.58 -8.05
N ARG A 5 3.58 14.21 -6.77
CA ARG A 5 3.94 12.86 -6.33
C ARG A 5 2.96 12.39 -5.28
N ILE A 6 2.46 11.18 -5.45
CA ILE A 6 1.71 10.46 -4.41
C ILE A 6 2.67 9.46 -3.78
N ILE A 7 2.78 9.49 -2.46
CA ILE A 7 3.65 8.62 -1.69
C ILE A 7 2.78 7.77 -0.77
N LEU A 8 2.92 6.45 -0.88
CA LEU A 8 2.29 5.47 -0.03
C LEU A 8 3.32 4.95 0.97
N GLY A 9 3.10 5.20 2.25
CA GLY A 9 3.84 4.58 3.36
C GLY A 9 3.08 3.37 3.87
N ILE A 10 3.78 2.25 4.07
CA ILE A 10 3.20 1.00 4.57
C ILE A 10 4.00 0.58 5.81
N ASP A 11 3.30 0.27 6.89
CA ASP A 11 3.86 -0.32 8.10
C ASP A 11 3.23 -1.72 8.33
N PRO A 12 3.95 -2.80 7.93
CA PRO A 12 3.41 -4.15 7.98
C PRO A 12 3.49 -4.76 9.39
N GLY A 13 2.33 -5.12 9.94
CA GLY A 13 2.22 -6.01 11.10
C GLY A 13 1.70 -7.39 10.71
N THR A 14 1.75 -8.36 11.63
CA THR A 14 1.26 -9.73 11.39
C THR A 14 -0.27 -9.84 11.40
N THR A 15 -0.95 -8.91 12.07
CA THR A 15 -2.42 -8.92 12.25
C THR A 15 -3.11 -7.70 11.63
N ILE A 16 -2.44 -6.55 11.69
CA ILE A 16 -2.92 -5.26 11.16
C ILE A 16 -1.74 -4.62 10.41
N MET A 17 -2.00 -4.07 9.22
CA MET A 17 -1.05 -3.27 8.45
C MET A 17 -1.56 -1.84 8.35
N GLY A 18 -0.78 -0.89 8.85
CA GLY A 18 -1.07 0.53 8.67
C GLY A 18 -0.61 0.99 7.29
N PHE A 19 -1.36 1.89 6.66
CA PHE A 19 -0.86 2.62 5.50
C PHE A 19 -1.30 4.07 5.51
N GLY A 20 -0.44 4.94 5.00
CA GLY A 20 -0.67 6.37 4.87
C GLY A 20 -0.37 6.84 3.46
N ILE A 21 -1.19 7.75 2.96
CA ILE A 21 -1.04 8.37 1.65
C ILE A 21 -0.81 9.86 1.87
N ILE A 22 0.27 10.37 1.30
CA ILE A 22 0.56 11.79 1.23
C ILE A 22 0.73 12.22 -0.23
N LYS A 23 0.30 13.44 -0.53
CA LYS A 23 0.53 14.10 -1.81
C LYS A 23 1.61 15.17 -1.61
N VAL A 24 2.60 15.20 -2.49
CA VAL A 24 3.63 16.23 -2.53
C VAL A 24 3.50 16.98 -3.84
N GLU A 25 3.22 18.28 -3.75
CA GLU A 25 3.06 19.16 -4.91
C GLU A 25 3.87 20.43 -4.68
N GLN A 26 4.78 20.76 -5.60
CA GLN A 26 5.65 21.94 -5.48
C GLN A 26 6.39 22.05 -4.13
N LYS A 27 6.81 20.90 -3.57
CA LYS A 27 7.44 20.76 -2.23
C LYS A 27 6.52 21.02 -1.03
N LYS A 28 5.21 21.18 -1.23
CA LYS A 28 4.22 21.17 -0.16
C LYS A 28 3.65 19.77 0.00
N MET A 29 3.73 19.23 1.22
CA MET A 29 3.12 17.96 1.58
C MET A 29 1.69 18.19 2.05
N SER A 30 0.76 17.41 1.52
CA SER A 30 -0.64 17.34 1.95
C SER A 30 -0.94 15.92 2.38
N PHE A 31 -1.54 15.76 3.54
CA PHE A 31 -2.04 14.48 4.01
C PHE A 31 -3.32 14.13 3.26
N LEU A 32 -3.40 12.94 2.68
CA LEU A 32 -4.60 12.47 1.99
C LEU A 32 -5.39 11.52 2.87
N GLN A 33 -4.73 10.49 3.41
CA GLN A 33 -5.41 9.42 4.13
C GLN A 33 -4.45 8.62 5.00
N LEU A 34 -4.95 8.10 6.12
CA LEU A 34 -4.26 7.09 6.93
C LEU A 34 -5.31 6.11 7.41
N ASN A 35 -5.10 4.84 7.11
CA ASN A 35 -6.00 3.75 7.46
C ASN A 35 -5.21 2.53 7.92
N GLU A 36 -5.92 1.64 8.57
CA GLU A 36 -5.44 0.30 8.91
C GLU A 36 -6.14 -0.74 8.03
N LEU A 37 -5.38 -1.77 7.66
CA LEU A 37 -5.87 -2.95 6.98
C LEU A 37 -5.75 -4.13 7.96
N GLN A 38 -6.89 -4.71 8.36
CA GLN A 38 -6.90 -5.95 9.12
C GLN A 38 -6.48 -7.10 8.21
N LEU A 39 -5.24 -7.57 8.38
CA LEU A 39 -4.67 -8.67 7.62
C LEU A 39 -5.22 -10.03 8.07
N SER A 40 -5.83 -10.08 9.26
CA SER A 40 -6.52 -11.26 9.80
C SER A 40 -7.67 -11.78 8.94
N LYS A 41 -8.17 -11.00 7.96
CA LYS A 41 -9.23 -11.41 7.02
C LYS A 41 -8.73 -11.88 5.66
N TYR A 42 -7.41 -11.89 5.42
CA TYR A 42 -6.81 -12.32 4.16
C TYR A 42 -5.91 -13.54 4.40
N ASP A 43 -6.53 -14.72 4.38
CA ASP A 43 -5.95 -16.01 4.83
C ASP A 43 -4.67 -16.48 4.12
N ASN A 44 -4.25 -15.94 2.97
CA ASN A 44 -3.03 -16.43 2.33
C ASN A 44 -2.37 -15.49 1.31
N HIS A 45 -1.36 -14.75 1.75
CA HIS A 45 -0.50 -13.92 0.89
C HIS A 45 0.25 -14.76 -0.17
N TYR A 46 0.57 -16.01 0.14
CA TYR A 46 1.31 -16.90 -0.77
C TYR A 46 0.46 -17.45 -1.92
N GLN A 47 -0.86 -17.56 -1.74
CA GLN A 47 -1.75 -18.05 -2.81
C GLN A 47 -1.82 -17.07 -4.00
N LYS A 48 -1.75 -15.76 -3.78
CA LYS A 48 -1.74 -14.78 -4.87
C LYS A 48 -0.43 -14.78 -5.66
N LEU A 49 0.70 -14.96 -4.99
CA LEU A 49 2.01 -15.13 -5.64
C LEU A 49 2.04 -16.41 -6.50
N LYS A 50 1.43 -17.50 -6.01
CA LYS A 50 1.26 -18.74 -6.78
C LYS A 50 0.43 -18.54 -8.05
N ILE A 51 -0.70 -17.82 -7.98
CA ILE A 51 -1.57 -17.56 -9.14
C ILE A 51 -0.89 -16.66 -10.19
N ILE A 52 -0.08 -15.68 -9.77
CA ILE A 52 0.67 -14.82 -10.69
C ILE A 52 1.81 -15.61 -11.36
N PHE A 53 2.50 -16.48 -10.62
CA PHE A 53 3.52 -17.37 -11.18
C PHE A 53 2.93 -18.35 -12.21
N GLU A 54 1.81 -19.00 -11.89
CA GLU A 54 1.13 -19.96 -12.79
C GLU A 54 0.55 -19.32 -14.06
N ARG A 55 0.22 -18.03 -14.05
CA ARG A 55 -0.34 -17.32 -15.22
C ARG A 55 0.72 -16.70 -16.15
N THR A 56 1.98 -16.71 -15.76
CA THR A 56 3.07 -16.05 -16.51
C THR A 56 3.99 -17.06 -17.23
N ILE A 57 3.73 -18.37 -17.10
CA ILE A 57 4.32 -19.46 -17.91
C ILE A 57 3.33 -19.88 -19.00
#